data_AF-A0A959XWV9-F1
#
_entry.id   AF-A0A959XWV9-F1
#
_cell.length_a   1.000
_cell.length_b   1.000
_cell.length_c   1.000
_cell.angle_alpha   90.00
_cell.angle_beta   90.00
_cell.angle_gamma   90.00
#
_symmetry.space_group_name_H-M   'P 1'
#
loop_
_entity.id
_entity.type
_entity.pdbx_description
1 polymer ?
#
loop_
_entity_poly.entity_id
_entity_poly.type
_entity_poly.pdbx_seq_one_letter_code
_entity_poly.pdbx_strand_id
1 'polypeptide(L)'
;HLQVAINTFGARPNVIRLKEYTTYHGHKPLLLAVPDSGAYEWNFFLGNRKISTKDMNFTAERLGDTGVRLKAPTTDPGKFIQVTYQLDSNSWFMNTTLELVGMPEVDPRNLMFHWNLTGFHNEKHRPTEEQKCTVFFKYFNDDRDYLSETKDDARKFEAKTNWVAFKQDFFTVAMVRDDGFTSNGSEASITTLPDDTLYSKRYDAKLFFPQEPSDHAVLDMRFYLGPNQFNTLRQT
;
A
#
# COMPACT_ATOMS: atom_id res chain seq x y z
N HIS A 1 -8.24 15.96 6.40
CA HIS A 1 -7.14 15.23 7.05
C HIS A 1 -5.99 14.90 6.09
N LEU A 2 -6.24 14.22 4.96
CA LEU A 2 -5.22 13.77 4.01
C LEU A 2 -5.01 14.70 2.80
N GLN A 3 -3.78 14.71 2.28
CA GLN A 3 -3.44 15.12 0.92
C GLN A 3 -2.61 14.01 0.28
N VAL A 4 -3.08 13.47 -0.84
CA VAL A 4 -2.34 12.49 -1.64
C VAL A 4 -2.19 13.04 -3.05
N ALA A 5 -0.96 13.04 -3.56
CA ALA A 5 -0.71 13.24 -4.99
C ALA A 5 -0.40 11.89 -5.62
N ILE A 6 -0.89 11.69 -6.84
CA ILE A 6 -0.76 10.46 -7.60
C ILE A 6 0.07 10.75 -8.85
N ASN A 7 1.08 9.93 -9.10
CA ASN A 7 1.83 9.92 -10.34
C ASN A 7 1.08 9.09 -11.39
N THR A 8 0.84 9.69 -12.56
CA THR A 8 0.20 9.02 -13.70
C THR A 8 1.09 7.95 -14.32
N PHE A 9 2.42 8.04 -14.16
CA PHE A 9 3.31 6.92 -14.42
C PHE A 9 3.32 6.00 -13.20
N GLY A 10 2.89 4.76 -13.38
CA GLY A 10 2.77 3.79 -12.30
C GLY A 10 1.40 3.72 -11.63
N ALA A 11 0.53 4.73 -11.86
CA ALA A 11 -0.69 4.97 -11.09
C ALA A 11 -0.44 4.85 -9.58
N ARG A 12 0.60 5.51 -9.07
CA ARG A 12 1.10 5.32 -7.70
C ARG A 12 1.08 6.61 -6.89
N PRO A 13 0.83 6.56 -5.56
CA PRO A 13 1.05 7.71 -4.70
C PRO A 13 2.51 8.17 -4.75
N ASN A 14 2.74 9.45 -5.00
CA ASN A 14 4.09 10.06 -4.91
C ASN A 14 4.23 10.96 -3.68
N VAL A 15 3.14 11.52 -3.17
CA VAL A 15 3.10 12.31 -1.95
C VAL A 15 1.95 11.82 -1.11
N ILE A 16 2.23 11.48 0.15
CA ILE A 16 1.22 11.17 1.16
C ILE A 16 1.48 12.07 2.36
N ARG A 17 0.63 13.09 2.54
CA ARG A 17 0.78 14.12 3.56
C ARG A 17 -0.41 14.13 4.51
N LEU A 18 -0.10 14.18 5.80
CA LEU A 18 -1.07 14.48 6.85
C LEU A 18 -1.09 15.99 7.07
N LYS A 19 -2.20 16.65 6.72
CA LYS A 19 -2.29 18.13 6.69
C LYS A 19 -2.09 18.78 8.06
N GLU A 20 -2.40 18.04 9.13
CA GLU A 20 -2.37 18.50 10.52
C GLU A 20 -1.02 18.31 11.23
N TYR A 21 -0.04 17.66 10.57
CA TYR A 21 1.24 17.30 11.18
C TYR A 21 2.41 17.94 10.43
N THR A 22 3.40 18.42 11.18
CA THR A 22 4.67 18.94 10.65
C THR A 22 5.85 18.21 11.28
N THR A 23 6.96 18.10 10.56
CA THR A 23 8.20 17.52 11.11
C THR A 23 8.76 18.40 12.23
N TYR A 24 9.42 17.77 13.22
CA TYR A 24 10.05 18.46 14.34
C TYR A 24 11.17 19.42 13.88
N HIS A 25 11.98 18.98 12.92
CA HIS A 25 13.04 19.80 12.33
C HIS A 25 12.49 20.61 11.14
N GLY A 26 12.00 21.82 11.41
CA GLY A 26 11.78 22.85 10.40
C GLY A 26 10.35 23.03 9.87
N HIS A 27 9.33 22.52 10.58
CA HIS A 27 7.91 22.71 10.22
C HIS A 27 7.56 22.30 8.79
N LYS A 28 8.28 21.31 8.23
CA LYS A 28 8.04 20.83 6.87
C LYS A 28 6.83 19.88 6.85
N PRO A 29 6.14 19.76 5.71
CA PRO A 29 5.12 18.73 5.53
C PRO A 29 5.68 17.35 5.88
N LEU A 30 5.00 16.65 6.78
CA LEU A 30 5.34 15.27 7.08
C LEU A 30 4.86 14.37 5.93
N LEU A 31 5.80 13.62 5.36
CA LEU A 31 5.56 12.60 4.34
C LEU A 31 5.57 11.22 5.00
N LEU A 32 4.54 10.40 4.74
CA LEU A 32 4.48 9.02 5.25
C LEU A 32 5.39 8.05 4.50
N ALA A 33 5.80 8.43 3.29
CA ALA A 33 6.56 7.61 2.38
C ALA A 33 7.60 8.46 1.66
N VAL A 34 8.81 7.92 1.50
CA VAL A 34 9.82 8.53 0.62
C VAL A 34 9.30 8.41 -0.81
N PRO A 35 9.06 9.53 -1.51
CA PRO A 35 8.63 9.50 -2.91
C PRO A 35 9.60 8.66 -3.75
N ASP A 36 9.04 7.83 -4.64
CA ASP A 36 9.79 6.96 -5.55
C ASP A 36 10.75 5.96 -4.88
N SER A 37 10.67 5.75 -3.56
CA SER A 37 11.38 4.66 -2.90
C SER A 37 10.67 3.32 -3.12
N GLY A 38 11.42 2.30 -3.51
CA GLY A 38 10.93 0.94 -3.61
C GLY A 38 9.93 0.71 -4.75
N ALA A 39 8.79 0.10 -4.42
CA ALA A 39 7.81 -0.39 -5.37
C ALA A 39 6.40 -0.09 -4.87
N TYR A 40 5.53 0.32 -5.78
CA TYR A 40 4.09 0.40 -5.57
C TYR A 40 3.47 -0.04 -6.88
N GLU A 41 2.94 -1.25 -6.92
CA GLU A 41 2.52 -1.87 -8.18
C GLU A 41 1.42 -2.90 -8.01
N TRP A 42 0.58 -2.98 -9.03
CA TRP A 42 -0.25 -4.15 -9.28
C TRP A 42 0.42 -5.00 -10.35
N ASN A 43 0.59 -6.27 -10.07
CA ASN A 43 1.22 -7.25 -10.95
C ASN A 43 0.21 -8.32 -11.34
N PHE A 44 0.24 -8.74 -12.61
CA PHE A 44 -0.53 -9.88 -13.10
C PHE A 44 0.16 -10.49 -14.32
N PHE A 45 -0.39 -11.60 -14.79
CA PHE A 45 0.08 -12.28 -15.99
C PHE A 45 -0.93 -12.14 -17.13
N LEU A 46 -0.43 -11.80 -18.31
CA LEU A 46 -1.14 -11.86 -19.58
C LEU A 46 -0.48 -12.97 -20.42
N GLY A 47 -1.08 -14.15 -20.43
CA GLY A 47 -0.39 -15.38 -20.85
C GLY A 47 0.86 -15.60 -20.01
N ASN A 48 2.03 -15.70 -20.64
CA ASN A 48 3.32 -15.89 -19.94
C ASN A 48 4.03 -14.57 -19.59
N ARG A 49 3.46 -13.42 -19.96
CA ARG A 49 4.08 -12.11 -19.74
C ARG A 49 3.61 -11.54 -18.41
N LYS A 50 4.56 -11.25 -17.52
CA LYS A 50 4.30 -10.43 -16.33
C LYS A 50 4.06 -8.98 -16.75
N ILE A 51 2.94 -8.41 -16.32
CA ILE A 51 2.59 -7.00 -16.46
C ILE A 51 2.67 -6.37 -15.07
N SER A 52 3.22 -5.16 -15.00
CA SER A 52 3.26 -4.34 -13.79
C SER A 52 2.71 -2.96 -14.10
N THR A 53 1.84 -2.44 -13.24
CA THR A 53 1.38 -1.06 -13.38
C THR A 53 2.50 -0.05 -13.22
N LYS A 54 3.60 -0.36 -12.49
CA LYS A 54 4.71 0.59 -12.26
C LYS A 54 5.39 1.05 -13.56
N ASP A 55 5.31 0.23 -14.60
CA ASP A 55 5.95 0.45 -15.90
C ASP A 55 4.95 1.02 -16.93
N MET A 56 3.77 1.47 -16.50
CA MET A 56 2.67 1.91 -17.37
C MET A 56 2.37 3.41 -17.22
N ASN A 57 1.94 4.01 -18.32
CA ASN A 57 1.40 5.38 -18.35
C ASN A 57 -0.12 5.35 -18.28
N PHE A 58 -0.70 6.18 -17.43
CA PHE A 58 -2.15 6.34 -17.27
C PHE A 58 -2.59 7.76 -17.60
N THR A 59 -3.84 7.91 -18.05
CA THR A 59 -4.53 9.20 -18.10
C THR A 59 -5.39 9.36 -16.85
N ALA A 60 -5.34 10.54 -16.23
CA ALA A 60 -6.08 10.83 -15.00
C ALA A 60 -7.39 11.58 -15.29
N GLU A 61 -8.46 11.14 -14.64
CA GLU A 61 -9.77 11.78 -14.58
C GLU A 61 -10.06 12.13 -13.12
N ARG A 62 -10.34 13.40 -12.83
CA ARG A 62 -10.68 13.84 -11.47
C ARG A 62 -12.10 13.42 -11.11
N LEU A 63 -12.28 12.81 -9.94
CA LEU A 63 -13.58 12.42 -9.39
C LEU A 63 -13.94 13.31 -8.19
N GLY A 64 -14.62 14.42 -8.45
CA GLY A 64 -14.94 15.41 -7.43
C GLY A 64 -13.67 16.00 -6.78
N ASP A 65 -13.72 16.29 -5.48
CA ASP A 65 -12.59 16.90 -4.76
C ASP A 65 -11.66 15.91 -4.08
N THR A 66 -12.10 14.66 -3.94
CA THR A 66 -11.45 13.65 -3.09
C THR A 66 -11.03 12.40 -3.85
N GLY A 67 -11.33 12.29 -5.15
CA GLY A 67 -11.00 11.11 -5.94
C GLY A 67 -10.31 11.40 -7.26
N VAL A 68 -9.63 10.38 -7.78
CA VAL A 68 -9.03 10.35 -9.12
C VAL A 68 -9.12 8.93 -9.67
N ARG A 69 -9.45 8.83 -10.95
CA ARG A 69 -9.45 7.60 -11.72
C ARG A 69 -8.33 7.66 -12.75
N LEU A 70 -7.50 6.63 -12.80
CA LEU A 70 -6.40 6.52 -13.74
C LEU A 70 -6.68 5.38 -14.70
N LYS A 71 -6.61 5.63 -16.01
CA LYS A 71 -6.89 4.65 -17.06
C LYS A 71 -5.67 4.44 -17.95
N ALA A 72 -5.28 3.18 -18.13
CA ALA A 72 -4.28 2.76 -19.11
C ALA A 72 -4.98 1.93 -20.21
N PRO A 73 -5.17 2.50 -21.41
CA PRO A 73 -5.82 1.79 -22.51
C PRO A 73 -4.88 0.74 -23.14
N THR A 74 -5.47 -0.26 -23.79
CA THR A 74 -4.74 -1.12 -24.73
C THR A 74 -5.00 -0.66 -26.18
N THR A 75 -4.55 -1.44 -27.16
CA THR A 75 -4.92 -1.23 -28.58
C THR A 75 -6.41 -1.43 -28.83
N ASP A 76 -7.11 -2.17 -27.98
CA ASP A 76 -8.56 -2.33 -28.01
C ASP A 76 -9.20 -1.35 -27.01
N PRO A 77 -10.06 -0.40 -27.45
CA PRO A 77 -10.72 0.54 -26.56
C PRO A 77 -11.62 -0.11 -25.49
N GLY A 78 -12.10 -1.34 -25.72
CA GLY A 78 -12.88 -2.12 -24.78
C GLY A 78 -12.04 -2.82 -23.71
N LYS A 79 -10.71 -2.85 -23.86
CA LYS A 79 -9.78 -3.49 -22.94
C LYS A 79 -8.84 -2.47 -22.28
N PHE A 80 -8.91 -2.35 -20.96
CA PHE A 80 -8.08 -1.39 -20.24
C PHE A 80 -7.92 -1.75 -18.77
N ILE A 81 -6.87 -1.16 -18.17
CA ILE A 81 -6.62 -1.20 -16.73
C ILE A 81 -7.06 0.15 -16.14
N GLN A 82 -7.77 0.10 -15.02
CA GLN A 82 -8.22 1.27 -14.29
C GLN A 82 -7.81 1.18 -12.83
N VAL A 83 -7.25 2.25 -12.27
CA VAL A 83 -6.97 2.38 -10.84
C VAL A 83 -7.73 3.60 -10.33
N THR A 84 -8.61 3.41 -9.36
CA THR A 84 -9.37 4.50 -8.73
C THR A 84 -8.87 4.70 -7.31
N TYR A 85 -8.55 5.94 -6.96
CA TYR A 85 -8.24 6.38 -5.61
C TYR A 85 -9.35 7.30 -5.11
N GLN A 86 -9.83 7.06 -3.90
CA GLN A 86 -10.89 7.86 -3.30
C GLN A 86 -10.58 8.10 -1.81
N LEU A 87 -10.28 9.34 -1.44
CA LEU A 87 -10.10 9.73 -0.05
C LEU A 87 -11.45 9.75 0.67
N ASP A 88 -11.44 9.26 1.92
CA ASP A 88 -12.49 9.56 2.88
C ASP A 88 -12.28 10.97 3.43
N SER A 89 -13.30 11.81 3.32
CA SER A 89 -13.25 13.21 3.77
C SER A 89 -13.06 13.34 5.27
N ASN A 90 -13.53 12.36 6.05
CA ASN A 90 -13.66 12.46 7.51
C ASN A 90 -12.77 11.48 8.27
N SER A 91 -11.88 10.76 7.59
CA SER A 91 -10.98 9.79 8.22
C SER A 91 -9.59 9.80 7.60
N TRP A 92 -8.75 8.88 8.07
CA TRP A 92 -7.40 8.64 7.54
C TRP A 92 -7.38 7.53 6.49
N PHE A 93 -8.55 7.16 5.95
CA PHE A 93 -8.66 6.10 4.95
C PHE A 93 -8.67 6.64 3.51
N MET A 94 -8.10 5.86 2.61
CA MET A 94 -8.18 6.02 1.17
C MET A 94 -8.60 4.70 0.54
N ASN A 95 -9.75 4.66 -0.12
CA ASN A 95 -10.16 3.50 -0.91
C ASN A 95 -9.33 3.44 -2.18
N THR A 96 -8.95 2.24 -2.59
CA THR A 96 -8.23 1.97 -3.83
C THR A 96 -8.84 0.76 -4.53
N THR A 97 -9.18 0.93 -5.80
CA THR A 97 -9.78 -0.13 -6.62
C THR A 97 -9.00 -0.28 -7.91
N LEU A 98 -8.51 -1.48 -8.19
CA LEU A 98 -8.01 -1.89 -9.49
C LEU A 98 -9.14 -2.60 -10.25
N GLU A 99 -9.31 -2.24 -11.52
CA GLU A 99 -10.22 -2.91 -12.44
C GLU A 99 -9.48 -3.31 -13.71
N LEU A 100 -9.66 -4.57 -14.12
CA LEU A 100 -9.30 -5.05 -15.45
C LEU A 100 -10.59 -5.22 -16.26
N VAL A 101 -10.83 -4.33 -17.21
CA VAL A 101 -12.08 -4.29 -17.97
C VAL A 101 -11.88 -4.93 -19.32
N GLY A 102 -12.73 -5.91 -19.66
CA GLY A 102 -12.71 -6.59 -20.95
C GLY A 102 -11.49 -7.50 -21.17
N MET A 103 -10.87 -7.97 -20.08
CA MET A 103 -9.62 -8.75 -20.13
C MET A 103 -9.80 -10.18 -19.59
N PRO A 104 -10.70 -11.01 -20.17
CA PRO A 104 -10.95 -12.38 -19.70
C PRO A 104 -9.72 -13.29 -19.79
N GLU A 105 -8.72 -12.90 -20.57
CA GLU A 105 -7.44 -13.62 -20.67
C GLU A 105 -6.53 -13.44 -19.44
N VAL A 106 -6.85 -12.53 -18.50
CA VAL A 106 -6.14 -12.38 -17.24
C VAL A 106 -6.86 -13.17 -16.15
N ASP A 107 -6.16 -14.12 -15.53
CA ASP A 107 -6.67 -14.80 -14.35
C ASP A 107 -6.50 -13.89 -13.11
N PRO A 108 -7.60 -13.39 -12.51
CA PRO A 108 -7.52 -12.47 -11.39
C PRO A 108 -6.92 -13.07 -10.12
N ARG A 109 -6.83 -14.40 -10.02
CA ARG A 109 -6.15 -15.07 -8.89
C ARG A 109 -4.64 -14.84 -8.91
N ASN A 110 -4.08 -14.47 -10.05
CA ASN A 110 -2.67 -14.13 -10.20
C ASN A 110 -2.39 -12.64 -9.96
N LEU A 111 -3.42 -11.84 -9.68
CA LEU A 111 -3.24 -10.43 -9.34
C LEU A 111 -2.65 -10.29 -7.95
N MET A 112 -1.56 -9.53 -7.88
CA MET A 112 -0.83 -9.24 -6.66
C MET A 112 -0.63 -7.74 -6.54
N PHE A 113 -0.98 -7.18 -5.38
CA PHE A 113 -0.51 -5.86 -4.99
C PHE A 113 0.84 -5.99 -4.28
N HIS A 114 1.81 -5.15 -4.65
CA HIS A 114 3.12 -5.11 -4.03
C HIS A 114 3.46 -3.68 -3.61
N TRP A 115 3.78 -3.52 -2.33
CA TRP A 115 4.30 -2.28 -1.77
C TRP A 115 5.61 -2.55 -1.04
N ASN A 116 6.69 -1.99 -1.58
CA ASN A 116 7.97 -1.83 -0.91
C ASN A 116 8.16 -0.36 -0.56
N LEU A 117 8.30 -0.07 0.72
CA LEU A 117 8.34 1.28 1.27
C LEU A 117 9.59 1.47 2.12
N THR A 118 10.34 2.55 1.85
CA THR A 118 11.40 3.00 2.77
C THR A 118 10.85 4.09 3.69
N GLY A 119 10.96 3.88 5.01
CA GLY A 119 10.56 4.87 6.01
C GLY A 119 11.61 5.96 6.19
N PHE A 120 11.17 7.20 6.41
CA PHE A 120 12.08 8.29 6.81
C PHE A 120 12.59 8.10 8.24
N HIS A 121 13.81 8.56 8.50
CA HIS A 121 14.32 8.82 9.84
C HIS A 121 13.95 10.26 10.25
N ASN A 122 13.15 10.41 11.31
CA ASN A 122 12.61 11.72 11.69
C ASN A 122 13.03 12.21 13.09
N GLU A 123 13.69 11.38 13.91
CA GLU A 123 14.06 11.73 15.29
C GLU A 123 15.55 12.02 15.49
N LYS A 124 15.86 12.72 16.60
CA LYS A 124 17.23 13.01 17.03
C LYS A 124 18.01 11.75 17.43
N HIS A 125 17.33 10.66 17.82
CA HIS A 125 17.93 9.44 18.39
C HIS A 125 17.40 8.15 17.71
N ARG A 126 18.15 7.71 16.71
CA ARG A 126 17.82 6.57 15.84
C ARG A 126 17.52 5.23 16.53
N PRO A 127 18.29 4.77 17.54
CA PRO A 127 18.05 3.42 18.12
C PRO A 127 16.66 3.28 18.77
N THR A 128 16.12 4.36 19.32
CA THR A 128 14.78 4.38 19.95
C THR A 128 13.68 4.39 18.89
N GLU A 129 13.88 5.10 17.77
CA GLU A 129 12.94 5.16 16.65
C GLU A 129 12.83 3.78 15.96
N GLU A 130 13.96 3.12 15.71
CA GLU A 130 14.00 1.82 15.05
C GLU A 130 13.28 0.72 15.83
N GLN A 131 13.31 0.78 17.17
CA GLN A 131 12.60 -0.15 18.05
C GLN A 131 11.08 0.00 17.97
N LYS A 132 10.56 1.12 17.47
CA LYS A 132 9.11 1.34 17.30
C LYS A 132 8.63 1.03 15.87
N CYS A 133 9.56 0.75 14.97
CA CYS A 133 9.33 0.49 13.56
C CYS A 133 9.18 -1.01 13.30
N THR A 134 8.00 -1.47 12.89
CA THR A 134 7.77 -2.87 12.54
C THR A 134 6.59 -3.05 11.57
N VAL A 135 6.41 -4.26 11.05
CA VAL A 135 5.21 -4.68 10.33
C VAL A 135 4.28 -5.40 11.30
N PHE A 136 3.05 -4.90 11.45
CA PHE A 136 1.96 -5.62 12.09
C PHE A 136 1.07 -6.29 11.04
N PHE A 137 0.43 -7.38 11.39
CA PHE A 137 -0.61 -8.00 10.57
C PHE A 137 -1.66 -8.68 11.45
N LYS A 138 -2.86 -8.93 10.89
CA LYS A 138 -3.93 -9.62 11.60
C LYS A 138 -4.63 -10.64 10.70
N TYR A 139 -4.72 -11.88 11.18
CA TYR A 139 -5.57 -12.90 10.58
C TYR A 139 -7.04 -12.71 10.98
N PHE A 140 -7.96 -13.30 10.21
CA PHE A 140 -9.41 -13.18 10.45
C PHE A 140 -9.82 -13.61 11.86
N ASN A 141 -9.34 -14.77 12.28
CA ASN A 141 -9.80 -15.43 13.50
C ASN A 141 -8.77 -15.35 14.64
N ASP A 142 -7.80 -14.45 14.54
CA ASP A 142 -6.70 -14.36 15.51
C ASP A 142 -6.44 -12.91 15.94
N ASP A 143 -5.70 -12.72 17.02
CA ASP A 143 -5.16 -11.42 17.38
C ASP A 143 -4.11 -10.95 16.36
N ARG A 144 -3.73 -9.67 16.47
CA ARG A 144 -2.64 -9.15 15.64
C ARG A 144 -1.31 -9.75 16.07
N ASP A 145 -0.45 -9.98 15.10
CA ASP A 145 0.95 -10.39 15.29
C ASP A 145 1.87 -9.37 14.58
N TYR A 146 3.18 -9.49 14.77
CA TYR A 146 4.16 -8.53 14.27
C TYR A 146 5.51 -9.17 13.94
N LEU A 147 6.24 -8.52 13.04
CA LEU A 147 7.62 -8.87 12.72
C LEU A 147 8.59 -8.29 13.74
N SER A 148 9.83 -8.76 13.75
CA SER A 148 10.87 -8.25 14.64
C SER A 148 11.07 -6.74 14.55
N GLU A 149 11.15 -6.10 15.72
CA GLU A 149 11.49 -4.69 15.87
C GLU A 149 13.01 -4.43 15.84
N THR A 150 13.86 -5.46 15.90
CA THR A 150 15.31 -5.28 16.13
C THR A 150 16.21 -5.93 15.07
N LYS A 151 15.66 -6.72 14.16
CA LYS A 151 16.41 -7.42 13.10
C LYS A 151 15.54 -7.61 11.87
N ASP A 152 16.18 -7.98 10.78
CA ASP A 152 15.49 -8.43 9.57
C ASP A 152 14.57 -9.61 9.90
N ASP A 153 13.38 -9.57 9.33
CA ASP A 153 12.36 -10.59 9.56
C ASP A 153 11.35 -10.63 8.41
N ALA A 154 10.75 -11.79 8.22
CA ALA A 154 9.79 -12.03 7.14
C ALA A 154 8.75 -13.07 7.55
N ARG A 155 7.51 -12.87 7.10
CA ARG A 155 6.41 -13.82 7.29
C ARG A 155 5.71 -14.08 5.97
N LYS A 156 5.66 -15.36 5.59
CA LYS A 156 4.65 -15.87 4.66
C LYS A 156 3.38 -16.11 5.46
N PHE A 157 2.26 -15.57 4.99
CA PHE A 157 1.01 -15.69 5.73
C PHE A 157 0.47 -17.11 5.64
N GLU A 158 0.09 -17.67 6.78
CA GLU A 158 -0.38 -19.05 6.87
C GLU A 158 -1.91 -19.13 6.81
N ALA A 159 -2.58 -18.02 7.10
CA ALA A 159 -4.02 -17.88 7.04
C ALA A 159 -4.42 -16.58 6.34
N LYS A 160 -5.71 -16.44 6.08
CA LYS A 160 -6.29 -15.24 5.47
C LYS A 160 -6.06 -14.02 6.37
N THR A 161 -5.53 -12.94 5.81
CA THR A 161 -5.09 -11.74 6.55
C THR A 161 -6.02 -10.56 6.25
N ASN A 162 -6.60 -9.91 7.25
CA ASN A 162 -7.45 -8.72 7.06
C ASN A 162 -6.63 -7.49 6.69
N TRP A 163 -5.52 -7.30 7.39
CA TRP A 163 -4.68 -6.14 7.19
C TRP A 163 -3.21 -6.42 7.48
N VAL A 164 -2.37 -5.65 6.80
CA VAL A 164 -0.92 -5.57 6.98
C VAL A 164 -0.56 -4.11 7.13
N ALA A 165 0.21 -3.76 8.15
CA ALA A 165 0.49 -2.40 8.56
C ALA A 165 1.99 -2.17 8.73
N PHE A 166 2.53 -1.22 7.98
CA PHE A 166 3.87 -0.67 8.17
C PHE A 166 3.78 0.40 9.26
N LYS A 167 4.17 0.03 10.47
CA LYS A 167 4.21 0.95 11.61
C LYS A 167 5.59 1.61 11.66
N GLN A 168 5.61 2.93 11.52
CA GLN A 168 6.75 3.79 11.83
C GLN A 168 6.58 4.38 13.25
N ASP A 169 7.48 5.24 13.72
CA ASP A 169 7.41 5.79 15.09
C ASP A 169 6.09 6.54 15.36
N PHE A 170 5.73 7.47 14.47
CA PHE A 170 4.55 8.32 14.65
C PHE A 170 3.33 7.92 13.81
N PHE A 171 3.55 7.20 12.70
CA PHE A 171 2.53 6.96 11.69
C PHE A 171 2.49 5.51 11.24
N THR A 172 1.31 5.12 10.77
CA THR A 172 1.04 3.80 10.20
C THR A 172 0.53 3.96 8.78
N VAL A 173 1.08 3.13 7.89
CA VAL A 173 0.54 2.86 6.57
C VAL A 173 0.02 1.44 6.58
N ALA A 174 -1.29 1.21 6.44
CA ALA A 174 -1.84 -0.14 6.43
C ALA A 174 -2.67 -0.42 5.18
N MET A 175 -2.53 -1.63 4.64
CA MET A 175 -3.41 -2.22 3.63
C MET A 175 -4.48 -3.02 4.36
N VAL A 176 -5.74 -2.67 4.15
CA VAL A 176 -6.91 -3.25 4.83
C VAL A 176 -7.89 -3.76 3.80
N ARG A 177 -8.41 -4.97 4.01
CA ARG A 177 -9.47 -5.54 3.17
C ARG A 177 -10.45 -6.34 4.01
N ASP A 178 -11.73 -6.05 3.85
CA ASP A 178 -12.81 -6.69 4.60
C ASP A 178 -12.94 -8.17 4.20
N ASP A 179 -12.77 -8.44 2.91
CA ASP A 179 -12.67 -9.78 2.33
C ASP A 179 -11.27 -10.39 2.46
N GLY A 180 -10.31 -9.71 3.07
CA GLY A 180 -8.97 -10.22 3.32
C GLY A 180 -8.08 -10.47 2.10
N PHE A 181 -6.81 -10.73 2.41
CA PHE A 181 -5.78 -11.22 1.50
C PHE A 181 -5.59 -12.73 1.68
N THR A 182 -5.29 -13.45 0.59
CA THR A 182 -5.06 -14.91 0.65
C THR A 182 -3.77 -15.22 1.38
N SER A 183 -3.67 -16.38 2.04
CA SER A 183 -2.40 -16.88 2.59
C SER A 183 -1.43 -17.28 1.48
N ASN A 184 -1.93 -17.96 0.44
CA ASN A 184 -1.10 -18.42 -0.67
C ASN A 184 -0.45 -17.25 -1.40
N GLY A 185 0.88 -17.21 -1.38
CA GLY A 185 1.71 -16.19 -2.04
C GLY A 185 1.82 -14.86 -1.31
N SER A 186 0.95 -14.56 -0.34
CA SER A 186 1.04 -13.30 0.40
C SER A 186 2.09 -13.36 1.50
N GLU A 187 2.89 -12.32 1.59
CA GLU A 187 3.99 -12.22 2.53
C GLU A 187 4.26 -10.76 2.90
N ALA A 188 4.90 -10.57 4.04
CA ALA A 188 5.46 -9.29 4.44
C ALA A 188 6.85 -9.45 5.03
N SER A 189 7.68 -8.43 4.91
CA SER A 189 9.02 -8.42 5.51
C SER A 189 9.42 -7.04 5.96
N ILE A 190 10.42 -7.01 6.84
CA ILE A 190 11.09 -5.81 7.30
C ILE A 190 12.60 -5.99 7.20
N THR A 191 13.30 -4.97 6.73
CA THR A 191 14.76 -4.95 6.60
C THR A 191 15.32 -3.73 7.34
N THR A 192 16.33 -3.99 8.16
CA THR A 192 17.14 -2.97 8.86
C THR A 192 18.12 -2.31 7.90
N LEU A 193 18.43 -1.02 8.11
CA LEU A 193 19.28 -0.22 7.21
C LEU A 193 20.48 0.39 7.98
N PRO A 194 21.37 -0.42 8.59
CA PRO A 194 22.28 -0.01 9.66
C PRO A 194 23.19 1.20 9.34
N ASP A 195 23.52 1.44 8.07
CA ASP A 195 24.43 2.51 7.64
C ASP A 195 23.71 3.75 7.05
N ASP A 196 22.38 3.79 7.03
CA ASP A 196 21.63 4.87 6.37
C ASP A 196 21.25 6.00 7.34
N THR A 197 21.66 7.24 7.09
CA THR A 197 21.38 8.37 7.99
C THR A 197 20.05 9.07 7.74
N LEU A 198 19.35 8.72 6.66
CA LEU A 198 18.11 9.37 6.22
C LEU A 198 16.88 8.48 6.37
N TYR A 199 17.08 7.16 6.45
CA TYR A 199 16.00 6.18 6.48
C TYR A 199 16.04 5.28 7.72
N SER A 200 14.87 4.86 8.19
CA SER A 200 14.73 4.01 9.37
C SER A 200 14.80 2.52 9.00
N LYS A 201 13.76 2.03 8.32
CA LYS A 201 13.67 0.63 7.86
C LYS A 201 12.98 0.55 6.50
N ARG A 202 13.19 -0.57 5.82
CA ARG A 202 12.44 -0.94 4.61
C ARG A 202 11.35 -1.93 4.98
N TYR A 203 10.13 -1.64 4.54
CA TYR A 203 8.95 -2.48 4.71
C TYR A 203 8.57 -3.06 3.35
N ASP A 204 8.09 -4.29 3.33
CA ASP A 204 7.64 -4.96 2.11
C ASP A 204 6.36 -5.74 2.38
N ALA A 205 5.41 -5.68 1.45
CA ALA A 205 4.25 -6.53 1.45
C ALA A 205 3.86 -6.90 0.01
N LYS A 206 3.63 -8.20 -0.20
CA LYS A 206 3.02 -8.75 -1.40
C LYS A 206 1.71 -9.39 -1.00
N LEU A 207 0.62 -8.94 -1.59
CA LEU A 207 -0.74 -9.29 -1.18
C LEU A 207 -1.52 -9.80 -2.38
N PHE A 208 -2.00 -11.04 -2.27
CA PHE A 208 -2.89 -11.67 -3.23
C PHE A 208 -4.34 -11.60 -2.72
N PHE A 209 -5.28 -11.59 -3.66
CA PHE A 209 -6.69 -11.35 -3.38
C PHE A 209 -7.50 -12.63 -3.65
N PRO A 210 -8.43 -13.02 -2.75
CA PRO A 210 -9.36 -14.10 -3.04
C PRO A 210 -10.31 -13.62 -4.15
N GLN A 211 -10.10 -14.14 -5.35
CA GLN A 211 -10.85 -13.81 -6.56
C GLN A 211 -11.24 -15.09 -7.28
N GLU A 212 -12.37 -15.04 -7.98
CA GLU A 212 -12.78 -16.08 -8.93
C GLU A 212 -12.51 -15.59 -10.35
N PRO A 213 -12.34 -16.50 -11.33
CA PRO A 213 -12.20 -16.12 -12.73
C PRO A 213 -13.37 -15.23 -13.19
N SER A 214 -13.04 -14.08 -13.80
CA SER A 214 -14.02 -13.08 -14.27
C SER A 214 -13.46 -12.36 -15.51
N ASP A 215 -14.36 -11.93 -16.41
CA ASP A 215 -14.04 -11.07 -17.56
C ASP A 215 -13.91 -9.58 -17.18
N HIS A 216 -14.42 -9.22 -16.01
CA HIS A 216 -14.21 -7.94 -15.32
C HIS A 216 -13.71 -8.22 -13.90
N ALA A 217 -12.39 -8.16 -13.73
CA ALA A 217 -11.78 -8.32 -12.41
C ALA A 217 -11.81 -6.99 -11.66
N VAL A 218 -12.31 -7.01 -10.42
CA VAL A 218 -12.36 -5.85 -9.52
C VAL A 218 -11.67 -6.22 -8.20
N LEU A 219 -10.58 -5.52 -7.88
CA LEU A 219 -9.81 -5.73 -6.66
C LEU A 219 -9.79 -4.44 -5.87
N ASP A 220 -10.37 -4.49 -4.68
CA ASP A 220 -10.49 -3.36 -3.77
C ASP A 220 -9.67 -3.57 -2.50
N MET A 221 -9.13 -2.47 -1.98
CA MET A 221 -8.59 -2.40 -0.63
C MET A 221 -8.66 -0.96 -0.12
N ARG A 222 -8.48 -0.80 1.19
CA ARG A 222 -8.41 0.50 1.86
C ARG A 222 -7.01 0.69 2.41
N PHE A 223 -6.44 1.86 2.18
CA PHE A 223 -5.24 2.28 2.88
C PHE A 223 -5.61 3.07 4.11
N TYR A 224 -5.12 2.66 5.28
CA TYR A 224 -5.02 3.55 6.43
C TYR A 224 -3.72 4.34 6.34
N LEU A 225 -3.80 5.66 6.34
CA LEU A 225 -2.67 6.58 6.18
C LEU A 225 -2.74 7.61 7.31
N GLY A 226 -2.29 7.24 8.51
CA GLY A 226 -2.63 8.04 9.69
C GLY A 226 -1.68 7.87 10.88
N PRO A 227 -1.92 8.62 11.97
CA PRO A 227 -1.14 8.53 13.20
C PRO A 227 -1.31 7.18 13.89
N ASN A 228 -0.31 6.75 14.67
CA ASN A 228 -0.34 5.48 15.41
C ASN A 228 -1.42 5.35 16.51
N GLN A 229 -2.28 6.37 16.71
CA GLN A 229 -3.21 6.40 17.84
C GLN A 229 -4.15 5.18 17.86
N PHE A 230 -4.02 4.43 18.97
CA PHE A 230 -4.44 3.04 19.22
C PHE A 230 -5.94 2.72 19.00
N ASN A 231 -6.82 3.72 18.88
CA ASN A 231 -8.26 3.49 18.85
C ASN A 231 -8.80 3.23 17.44
N THR A 232 -8.12 3.70 16.38
CA THR A 232 -8.66 3.63 15.01
C THR A 232 -8.53 2.24 14.39
N LEU A 233 -7.48 1.49 14.72
CA LEU A 233 -7.24 0.14 14.19
C LEU A 233 -7.91 -0.97 15.02
N ARG A 234 -8.50 -0.64 16.18
CA ARG A 234 -9.29 -1.60 16.99
C ARG A 234 -10.72 -1.79 16.46
N GLN A 235 -11.21 -0.87 15.63
CA GLN A 235 -12.62 -0.84 15.18
C GLN A 235 -12.83 -1.41 13.77
N THR A 236 -11.77 -1.96 13.17
CA THR A 236 -11.78 -2.64 11.86
C THR A 236 -11.27 -4.05 12.03
#